data_AF-A0A2D4L9G0-F1
#
_entry.id   AF-A0A2D4L9G0-F1
#
_cell.length_a   1.000
_cell.length_b   1.000
_cell.length_c   1.000
_cell.angle_alpha   90.00
_cell.angle_beta   90.00
_cell.angle_gamma   90.00
#
_symmetry.space_group_name_H-M   'P 1'
#
loop_
_entity.id
_entity.type
_entity.pdbx_description
1 polymer ?
#
loop_
_entity_poly.entity_id
_entity_poly.type
_entity_poly.pdbx_seq_one_letter_code
_entity_poly.pdbx_strand_id
1 'polypeptide(L)'
;IIKSVSYKENLYKMIYRWHLASSRLTKIYPTANPTCWKCKINHGTFYHLWWTCPVIKTFWTWLEEITQVGLEWKPELYLLGISREDYSSKIKYLIIHILTAA
;
A
#
# COMPACT_ATOMS: atom_id res chain seq x y z
N ILE A 1 -16.13 -1.06 -15.48
CA ILE A 1 -15.61 0.01 -14.58
C ILE A 1 -14.49 0.70 -15.32
N ILE A 2 -14.68 1.95 -15.76
CA ILE A 2 -13.61 2.74 -16.39
C ILE A 2 -12.55 2.93 -15.31
N LYS A 3 -11.35 2.37 -15.50
CA LYS A 3 -10.22 2.59 -14.60
C LYS A 3 -9.86 4.09 -14.67
N SER A 4 -10.03 4.81 -13.57
CA SER A 4 -9.70 6.24 -13.51
C SER A 4 -8.21 6.46 -13.83
N VAL A 5 -7.87 7.65 -14.36
CA VAL A 5 -6.47 8.03 -14.60
C VAL A 5 -5.63 7.86 -13.33
N SER A 6 -6.18 8.25 -12.18
CA SER A 6 -5.55 8.10 -10.86
C SER A 6 -5.26 6.65 -10.50
N TYR A 7 -6.15 5.70 -10.82
CA TYR A 7 -5.90 4.28 -10.56
C TYR A 7 -4.71 3.77 -11.39
N LYS A 8 -4.64 4.16 -12.66
CA LYS A 8 -3.54 3.78 -13.54
C LYS A 8 -2.22 4.40 -13.08
N GLU A 9 -2.24 5.66 -12.66
CA GLU A 9 -1.08 6.36 -12.10
C GLU A 9 -0.58 5.68 -10.81
N ASN A 10 -1.46 5.38 -9.86
CA ASN A 10 -1.09 4.71 -8.61
C ASN A 10 -0.51 3.32 -8.89
N LEU A 11 -1.07 2.56 -9.81
CA LEU A 11 -0.50 1.28 -10.24
C LEU A 11 0.92 1.45 -10.80
N TYR A 12 1.17 2.46 -11.64
CA TYR A 12 2.52 2.74 -12.14
C TYR A 12 3.47 3.14 -11.02
N LYS A 13 3.05 4.00 -10.09
CA LYS A 13 3.88 4.37 -8.92
C LYS A 13 4.28 3.14 -8.11
N MET A 14 3.38 2.16 -7.97
CA MET A 14 3.65 0.91 -7.27
C MET A 14 4.62 0.01 -8.05
N ILE A 15 4.34 -0.26 -9.33
CA ILE A 15 5.17 -1.14 -10.18
C ILE A 15 6.59 -0.59 -10.33
N TYR A 16 6.73 0.71 -10.60
CA TYR A 16 8.03 1.36 -10.76
C TYR A 16 8.71 1.71 -9.42
N ARG A 17 8.07 1.38 -8.28
CA ARG A 17 8.57 1.67 -6.93
C ARG A 17 8.98 3.14 -6.80
N TRP A 18 8.07 4.03 -7.22
CA TRP A 18 8.25 5.48 -7.25
C TRP A 18 8.65 6.03 -5.88
N HIS A 19 7.99 5.54 -4.82
CA HIS A 19 8.32 5.90 -3.45
C HIS A 19 9.61 5.22 -2.99
N LEU A 20 10.63 6.03 -2.71
CA LEU A 20 11.91 5.55 -2.20
C LEU A 20 11.79 5.16 -0.72
N ALA A 21 12.00 3.88 -0.43
CA ALA A 21 12.11 3.38 0.94
C ALA A 21 13.47 3.76 1.53
N SER A 22 13.56 3.92 2.86
CA SER A 22 14.82 4.32 3.53
C SER A 22 15.96 3.34 3.25
N SER A 23 15.67 2.04 3.20
CA SER A 23 16.61 0.99 2.77
C SER A 23 17.15 1.13 1.35
N ARG A 24 16.39 1.78 0.44
CA ARG A 24 16.86 2.09 -0.91
C ARG A 24 17.70 3.36 -0.91
N LEU A 25 17.33 4.34 -0.10
CA LEU A 25 18.08 5.59 0.04
C LEU A 25 19.48 5.37 0.60
N THR A 26 19.68 4.43 1.52
CA THR A 26 21.03 4.11 2.04
C THR A 26 21.98 3.57 0.98
N LYS A 27 21.46 3.00 -0.11
CA LYS A 27 22.27 2.57 -1.27
C LYS A 27 22.74 3.75 -2.12
N ILE A 28 22.00 4.86 -2.10
CA ILE A 28 22.32 6.09 -2.85
C ILE A 28 23.18 7.01 -1.98
N TYR A 29 22.85 7.10 -0.69
CA TYR A 29 23.48 7.96 0.30
C TYR A 29 23.93 7.10 1.48
N PRO A 30 25.21 6.69 1.57
CA PRO A 30 25.69 5.78 2.61
C PRO A 30 25.51 6.30 4.05
N THR A 31 25.42 7.62 4.23
CA THR A 31 25.19 8.27 5.53
C THR A 31 23.71 8.26 5.96
N ALA A 32 22.79 7.87 5.08
CA ALA A 32 21.37 7.83 5.40
C ALA A 32 21.02 6.68 6.34
N ASN A 33 20.00 6.89 7.18
CA ASN A 33 19.53 5.88 8.12
C ASN A 33 18.56 4.89 7.44
N PRO A 34 18.82 3.56 7.48
CA PRO A 34 17.97 2.56 6.84
C PRO A 34 16.68 2.24 7.62
N THR A 35 16.50 2.77 8.82
CA THR A 35 15.29 2.52 9.63
C THR A 35 14.04 3.11 8.99
N CYS A 36 12.90 2.48 9.27
CA CYS A 36 11.60 2.89 8.80
C CYS A 36 11.25 4.28 9.33
N TRP A 37 10.80 5.18 8.46
CA TRP A 37 10.44 6.53 8.89
C TRP A 37 9.19 6.60 9.78
N LYS A 38 8.31 5.59 9.70
CA LYS A 38 7.07 5.52 10.47
C LYS A 38 7.33 5.02 11.89
N CYS A 39 7.85 3.80 12.05
CA CYS A 39 8.07 3.21 13.37
C CYS A 39 9.43 3.51 13.99
N LYS A 40 10.42 4.01 13.23
CA LYS A 40 11.80 4.30 13.66
C LYS A 40 12.57 3.12 14.28
N ILE A 41 12.03 1.89 14.19
CA ILE A 41 12.59 0.68 14.82
C ILE A 41 13.14 -0.29 13.78
N ASN A 42 12.28 -0.77 12.88
CA ASN A 42 12.63 -1.81 11.92
C ASN A 42 13.27 -1.24 10.64
N HIS A 43 13.93 -2.09 9.87
CA HIS A 43 14.49 -1.73 8.57
C HIS A 43 13.38 -1.28 7.60
N GLY A 44 13.51 -0.09 7.03
CA GLY A 44 12.50 0.52 6.18
C GLY A 44 12.56 0.00 4.75
N THR A 45 12.16 -1.25 4.55
CA THR A 45 11.89 -1.82 3.22
C THR A 45 10.56 -1.31 2.69
N PHE A 46 10.37 -1.36 1.36
CA PHE A 46 9.10 -0.96 0.74
C PHE A 46 7.92 -1.73 1.34
N TYR A 47 8.06 -3.06 1.45
CA TYR A 47 7.04 -3.92 2.06
C TYR A 47 6.80 -3.56 3.54
N HIS A 48 7.85 -3.20 4.28
CA HIS A 48 7.66 -2.74 5.65
C HIS A 48 6.88 -1.44 5.74
N LEU A 49 7.25 -0.41 4.98
CA LEU A 49 6.61 0.91 5.03
C LEU A 49 5.10 0.85 4.73
N TRP A 50 4.71 0.00 3.78
CA TRP A 50 3.33 -0.06 3.28
C TRP A 50 2.49 -1.19 3.86
N TRP A 51 3.10 -2.22 4.45
CA TRP A 51 2.37 -3.38 4.94
C TRP A 51 2.72 -3.79 6.37
N THR A 52 3.98 -4.15 6.64
CA THR A 52 4.30 -4.81 7.93
C THR A 52 4.57 -3.84 9.08
N CYS A 53 4.72 -2.54 8.81
CA CYS A 53 4.93 -1.53 9.85
C CYS A 53 3.75 -1.50 10.85
N PRO A 54 4.00 -1.54 12.16
CA PRO A 54 2.91 -1.43 13.15
C PRO A 54 2.05 -0.18 12.96
N VAL A 55 2.68 0.93 12.56
CA VAL A 55 2.00 2.22 12.30
C VAL A 55 1.12 2.17 11.04
N ILE A 56 1.46 1.36 10.03
CA ILE A 56 0.58 1.21 8.85
C ILE A 56 -0.51 0.17 9.08
N LYS A 57 -0.26 -0.83 9.92
CA LYS A 57 -1.29 -1.81 10.31
C LYS A 57 -2.49 -1.17 10.98
N THR A 58 -2.29 -0.15 11.82
CA THR A 58 -3.41 0.57 12.45
C THR A 58 -4.31 1.24 11.42
N PHE A 59 -3.75 1.79 10.34
CA PHE A 59 -4.53 2.33 9.23
C PHE A 59 -5.38 1.25 8.55
N TRP A 60 -4.80 0.08 8.29
CA TRP A 60 -5.53 -1.04 7.67
C TRP A 60 -6.66 -1.58 8.58
N THR A 61 -6.41 -1.66 9.88
CA THR A 61 -7.45 -2.03 10.86
C THR A 61 -8.59 -1.01 10.88
N TRP A 62 -8.27 0.28 10.95
CA TRP A 62 -9.26 1.36 10.91
C TRP A 62 -10.09 1.36 9.62
N LEU A 63 -9.46 1.07 8.50
CA LEU A 63 -10.13 0.98 7.21
C LEU A 63 -11.11 -0.21 7.15
N GLU A 64 -10.75 -1.35 7.76
CA GLU A 64 -11.69 -2.48 7.91
C GLU A 64 -12.90 -2.08 8.74
N GLU A 65 -12.68 -1.41 9.88
CA GLU A 65 -13.75 -0.98 10.79
C GLU A 65 -14.76 -0.05 10.12
N ILE A 66 -14.29 0.87 9.27
CA ILE A 66 -15.17 1.80 8.54
C ILE A 66 -15.92 1.12 7.41
N THR A 67 -15.24 0.25 6.66
CA THR A 67 -15.81 -0.30 5.44
C THR A 67 -16.70 -1.51 5.70
N GLN A 68 -16.48 -2.24 6.81
CA GLN A 68 -17.26 -3.40 7.25
C GLN A 68 -17.46 -4.48 6.17
N VAL A 69 -16.49 -4.62 5.26
CA VAL A 69 -16.64 -5.53 4.12
C VAL A 69 -16.23 -6.96 4.46
N GLY A 70 -15.55 -7.17 5.59
CA GLY A 70 -15.01 -8.48 5.95
C GLY A 70 -13.92 -8.91 4.98
N LEU A 71 -13.18 -7.96 4.40
CA LEU A 71 -12.14 -8.26 3.44
C LEU A 71 -10.89 -8.70 4.18
N GLU A 72 -10.35 -9.85 3.77
CA GLU A 72 -9.00 -10.20 4.16
C GLU A 72 -8.04 -9.27 3.42
N TRP A 73 -7.63 -8.18 4.09
CA TRP A 73 -6.68 -7.24 3.54
C TRP A 73 -5.37 -7.96 3.25
N LYS A 74 -5.04 -8.05 1.97
CA LYS A 74 -3.86 -8.73 1.45
C LYS A 74 -2.93 -7.75 0.76
N PRO A 75 -1.61 -7.90 0.93
CA PRO A 75 -0.65 -7.03 0.26
C PRO A 75 -0.75 -7.15 -1.26
N GLU A 76 -1.15 -8.30 -1.80
CA GLU A 76 -1.35 -8.49 -3.24
C GLU A 76 -2.49 -7.60 -3.77
N LEU A 77 -3.58 -7.51 -3.00
CA LEU A 77 -4.69 -6.65 -3.35
C LEU A 77 -4.29 -5.17 -3.30
N TYR A 78 -3.62 -4.78 -2.22
CA TYR A 78 -3.31 -3.38 -1.96
C TYR A 78 -2.10 -2.85 -2.71
N LEU A 79 -1.01 -3.59 -2.67
CA LEU A 79 0.25 -3.13 -3.21
C LEU A 79 0.32 -3.38 -4.72
N LEU A 80 -0.34 -4.42 -5.20
CA LEU A 80 -0.26 -4.85 -6.60
C LEU A 80 -1.58 -4.70 -7.37
N GLY A 81 -2.67 -4.35 -6.69
CA GLY A 81 -3.99 -4.21 -7.33
C GLY A 81 -4.58 -5.54 -7.80
N ILE A 82 -4.10 -6.67 -7.28
CA ILE A 82 -4.54 -8.01 -7.68
C ILE A 82 -5.83 -8.34 -6.93
N SER A 83 -6.97 -8.10 -7.58
CA SER A 83 -8.28 -8.44 -7.06
C SER A 83 -8.71 -9.84 -7.46
N ARG A 84 -9.45 -10.53 -6.58
CA ARG A 84 -10.09 -11.79 -6.94
C ARG A 84 -11.27 -11.57 -7.89
N GLU A 85 -11.49 -12.52 -8.79
CA GLU A 85 -12.57 -12.44 -9.79
C GLU A 85 -13.96 -12.57 -9.18
N ASP A 86 -14.08 -13.32 -8.09
CA ASP A 86 -15.32 -13.59 -7.34
C ASP A 86 -15.84 -12.39 -6.53
N TYR A 87 -15.05 -11.30 -6.40
CA TYR A 87 -15.53 -10.09 -5.75
C TYR A 87 -16.66 -9.42 -6.51
N SER A 88 -17.70 -9.02 -5.77
CA SER A 88 -18.82 -8.26 -6.31
C SER A 88 -18.36 -6.91 -6.89
N SER A 89 -19.14 -6.36 -7.83
CA SER A 89 -18.84 -5.06 -8.43
C SER A 89 -18.74 -3.93 -7.39
N LYS A 90 -19.53 -4.01 -6.32
CA LYS A 90 -19.49 -3.04 -5.20
C LYS A 90 -18.16 -3.09 -4.46
N ILE A 91 -17.66 -4.30 -4.18
CA ILE A 91 -16.37 -4.51 -3.52
C ILE A 91 -15.22 -4.03 -4.41
N LYS A 92 -15.25 -4.41 -5.69
CA LYS A 92 -14.26 -3.94 -6.68
C LYS A 92 -14.21 -2.42 -6.78
N TYR A 93 -15.37 -1.77 -6.78
CA TYR A 93 -15.48 -0.31 -6.79
C TYR A 93 -14.86 0.31 -5.53
N LEU A 94 -15.22 -0.19 -4.35
CA LEU A 94 -14.66 0.28 -3.08
C LEU A 94 -13.13 0.15 -3.05
N ILE A 95 -12.59 -1.00 -3.45
CA ILE A 95 -11.14 -1.25 -3.50
C ILE A 95 -10.46 -0.20 -4.39
N ILE A 96 -11.00 0.06 -5.58
CA ILE A 96 -10.44 1.07 -6.49
C ILE A 96 -10.39 2.44 -5.80
N HIS A 97 -11.48 2.85 -5.14
CA HIS A 97 -11.53 4.14 -4.45
C HIS A 97 -10.51 4.27 -3.32
N ILE A 98 -10.38 3.23 -2.49
CA ILE A 98 -9.39 3.18 -1.42
C ILE A 98 -7.97 3.30 -2.00
N LEU A 99 -7.67 2.58 -3.08
CA LEU A 99 -6.36 2.61 -3.72
C LEU A 99 -6.03 3.94 -4.40
N THR A 100 -7.05 4.68 -4.84
CA THR A 100 -6.86 6.00 -5.49
C THR A 100 -6.89 7.18 -4.54
N ALA A 101 -7.32 6.99 -3.29
CA ALA A 101 -7.39 8.07 -2.30
C ALA A 101 -6.02 8.48 -1.73
N ALA A 102 -4.98 7.65 -1.98
CA ALA A 102 -3.60 7.88 -1.55
C ALA A 102 -2.74 8.52 -2.65
#